data_AF-A0A644W8V0-F1
#
_entry.id   AF-A0A644W8V0-F1
#
_cell.length_a   1.000
_cell.length_b   1.000
_cell.length_c   1.000
_cell.angle_alpha   90.00
_cell.angle_beta   90.00
_cell.angle_gamma   90.00
#
_symmetry.space_group_name_H-M   'P 1'
#
loop_
_entity.id
_entity.type
_entity.pdbx_description
1 polymer ?
#
loop_
_entity_poly.entity_id
_entity_poly.type
_entity_poly.pdbx_seq_one_letter_code
_entity_poly.pdbx_strand_id
1 'polypeptide(L)'
;MNSPSNSPLGGRADDRESLLTRAAFPLYAGRDGKDWVETAVAEKSNIEAEMARVRARLANLDAERQQLQREMASLEVRLAAKHAPAVKQPSFEDAPVTNSSPSHEKVDLFRRLFAGRPDVFPVRWENRKTGRSGYSPACANEWVKGICGKPKVKCGECPHQKFIPPDESIMEKHLRGDDGRSGDFVAGVYPLLPGDTCWFLAADFDKASWTDDANALLETCRVKGVPAALERSRSGNGGHVWIFFSEPVAARLARQLGSVLITETMERRPEIGFASYDRLFPNQDIMPLGGFGI
;
A
#
# COMPACT_ATOMS: atom_id res chain seq x y z
N MET A 1 6.90 13.37 57.28
CA MET A 1 6.51 12.51 58.41
C MET A 1 6.83 11.07 58.03
N ASN A 2 7.48 10.38 58.97
CA ASN A 2 8.21 9.12 58.91
C ASN A 2 7.57 7.93 58.14
N SER A 3 8.36 7.30 57.27
CA SER A 3 8.87 5.89 57.27
C SER A 3 8.16 4.79 58.10
N PRO A 4 8.48 3.48 57.93
CA PRO A 4 8.75 2.66 56.73
C PRO A 4 8.22 1.18 56.81
N SER A 5 8.47 0.40 55.75
CA SER A 5 8.83 -1.05 55.65
C SER A 5 8.50 -2.06 56.79
N ASN A 6 7.99 -3.26 56.46
CA ASN A 6 8.80 -4.49 56.27
C ASN A 6 7.94 -5.76 55.98
N SER A 7 8.54 -6.66 55.21
CA SER A 7 8.19 -8.06 54.84
C SER A 7 8.26 -9.05 56.05
N PRO A 8 8.42 -10.40 55.93
CA PRO A 8 8.26 -11.36 54.82
C PRO A 8 7.61 -12.75 55.18
N LEU A 9 7.42 -13.55 54.13
CA LEU A 9 7.44 -15.03 53.96
C LEU A 9 7.75 -15.96 55.15
N GLY A 10 7.04 -17.11 55.21
CA GLY A 10 7.58 -18.34 55.83
C GLY A 10 6.62 -19.52 56.04
N GLY A 11 6.90 -20.65 55.34
CA GLY A 11 6.65 -22.05 55.76
C GLY A 11 5.22 -22.58 55.68
N ARG A 12 4.94 -23.89 55.62
CA ARG A 12 5.71 -25.14 55.46
C ARG A 12 4.62 -26.22 55.21
N ALA A 13 4.94 -27.27 54.44
CA ALA A 13 4.12 -28.47 54.33
C ALA A 13 4.13 -29.25 55.66
N ASP A 14 3.01 -29.91 56.01
CA ASP A 14 3.06 -31.18 56.75
C ASP A 14 1.78 -32.00 56.55
N ASP A 15 2.00 -33.27 56.30
CA ASP A 15 1.03 -34.36 56.22
C ASP A 15 0.45 -34.68 57.60
N ARG A 16 -0.78 -35.22 57.65
CA ARG A 16 -1.14 -36.27 58.62
C ARG A 16 -2.49 -36.95 58.32
N GLU A 17 -2.36 -38.25 58.12
CA GLU A 17 -3.36 -39.31 58.14
C GLU A 17 -4.22 -39.39 59.42
N SER A 18 -5.23 -40.28 59.35
CA SER A 18 -5.91 -41.01 60.43
C SER A 18 -7.15 -40.33 61.05
N LEU A 19 -8.28 -40.98 61.31
CA LEU A 19 -8.96 -42.24 60.95
C LEU A 19 -10.22 -42.24 61.86
N LEU A 20 -11.27 -42.95 61.46
CA LEU A 20 -12.44 -43.39 62.25
C LEU A 20 -13.54 -42.35 62.56
N THR A 21 -14.75 -42.58 62.04
CA THR A 21 -15.86 -43.12 62.86
C THR A 21 -16.88 -43.81 61.95
N ARG A 22 -17.22 -45.05 62.31
CA ARG A 22 -18.20 -45.93 61.66
C ARG A 22 -19.62 -45.43 61.94
N ALA A 23 -20.44 -45.32 60.91
CA ALA A 23 -21.89 -45.45 61.04
C ALA A 23 -22.34 -46.62 60.15
N ALA A 24 -22.76 -47.71 60.80
CA ALA A 24 -23.35 -48.85 60.15
C ALA A 24 -24.74 -48.47 59.63
N PHE A 25 -25.02 -48.77 58.35
CA PHE A 25 -26.40 -48.80 57.84
C PHE A 25 -26.71 -50.19 57.28
N PRO A 26 -27.93 -50.70 57.50
CA PRO A 26 -28.26 -52.10 57.30
C PRO A 26 -28.41 -52.43 55.81
N LEU A 27 -28.06 -53.67 55.48
CA LEU A 27 -28.42 -54.33 54.23
C LEU A 27 -29.95 -54.32 54.07
N TYR A 28 -30.45 -53.49 53.17
CA TYR A 28 -31.69 -53.75 52.44
C TYR A 28 -31.37 -53.75 50.95
N ALA A 29 -31.40 -54.95 50.36
CA ALA A 29 -31.47 -55.13 48.93
C ALA A 29 -32.81 -54.56 48.45
N GLY A 30 -32.78 -53.35 47.89
CA GLY A 30 -33.86 -52.77 47.11
C GLY A 30 -33.41 -52.67 45.65
N ARG A 31 -34.19 -53.25 44.75
CA ARG A 31 -33.92 -53.32 43.30
C ARG A 31 -34.05 -51.95 42.59
N ASP A 32 -34.09 -50.85 43.35
CA ASP A 32 -34.49 -49.51 42.90
C ASP A 32 -33.31 -48.52 42.82
N GLY A 33 -32.14 -48.81 43.41
CA GLY A 33 -31.00 -47.88 43.41
C GLY A 33 -30.29 -47.72 42.06
N LYS A 34 -30.41 -48.71 41.16
CA LYS A 34 -29.85 -48.62 39.78
C LYS A 34 -30.69 -47.69 38.90
N ASP A 35 -32.00 -47.71 39.07
CA ASP A 35 -32.96 -46.99 38.22
C ASP A 35 -32.85 -45.46 38.42
N TRP A 36 -32.67 -45.01 39.66
CA TRP A 36 -32.46 -43.58 39.98
C TRP A 36 -31.12 -43.04 39.48
N VAL A 37 -30.04 -43.85 39.54
CA VAL A 37 -28.72 -43.44 39.04
C VAL A 37 -28.70 -43.41 37.51
N GLU A 38 -29.32 -44.39 36.83
CA GLU A 38 -29.46 -44.40 35.37
C GLU A 38 -30.32 -43.22 34.89
N THR A 39 -31.40 -42.89 35.59
CA THR A 39 -32.27 -41.75 35.27
C THR A 39 -31.54 -40.40 35.44
N ALA A 40 -30.80 -40.21 36.54
CA ALA A 40 -30.04 -38.98 36.79
C ALA A 40 -28.87 -38.80 35.80
N VAL A 41 -28.23 -39.89 35.38
CA VAL A 41 -27.16 -39.86 34.36
C VAL A 41 -27.74 -39.53 32.98
N ALA A 42 -28.91 -40.08 32.64
CA ALA A 42 -29.61 -39.74 31.40
C ALA A 42 -30.07 -38.28 31.36
N GLU A 43 -30.57 -37.75 32.48
CA GLU A 43 -31.01 -36.36 32.60
C GLU A 43 -29.83 -35.38 32.51
N LYS A 44 -28.71 -35.69 33.17
CA LYS A 44 -27.46 -34.92 33.03
C LYS A 44 -26.96 -34.90 31.58
N SER A 45 -26.95 -36.05 30.92
CA SER A 45 -26.54 -36.17 29.50
C SER A 45 -27.43 -35.33 28.58
N ASN A 46 -28.73 -35.31 28.83
CA ASN A 46 -29.68 -34.50 28.06
C ASN A 46 -29.44 -32.98 28.25
N ILE A 47 -29.16 -32.54 29.49
CA ILE A 47 -28.82 -31.14 29.78
C ILE A 47 -27.51 -30.75 29.10
N GLU A 48 -26.50 -31.61 29.12
CA GLU A 48 -25.21 -31.35 28.46
C GLU A 48 -25.37 -31.24 26.92
N ALA A 49 -26.21 -32.09 26.32
CA ALA A 49 -26.53 -32.01 24.90
C ALA A 49 -27.25 -30.70 24.54
N GLU A 50 -28.22 -30.27 25.36
CA GLU A 50 -28.94 -29.01 25.12
C GLU A 50 -28.03 -27.78 25.34
N MET A 51 -27.13 -27.81 26.33
CA MET A 51 -26.11 -26.77 26.51
C MET A 51 -25.19 -26.67 25.29
N ALA A 52 -24.76 -27.79 24.72
CA ALA A 52 -23.94 -27.80 23.51
C ALA A 52 -24.70 -27.21 22.31
N ARG A 53 -25.97 -27.57 22.16
CA ARG A 53 -26.85 -27.03 21.12
C ARG A 53 -27.02 -25.50 21.24
N VAL A 54 -27.30 -25.01 22.45
CA VAL A 54 -27.46 -23.57 22.71
C VAL A 54 -26.15 -22.81 22.45
N ARG A 55 -25.00 -23.35 22.88
CA ARG A 55 -23.69 -22.75 22.60
C ARG A 55 -23.38 -22.66 21.10
N ALA A 56 -23.69 -23.72 20.34
CA ALA A 56 -23.54 -23.70 18.89
C ALA A 56 -24.45 -22.65 18.23
N ARG A 57 -25.69 -22.50 18.73
CA ARG A 57 -26.60 -21.46 18.24
C ARG A 57 -26.10 -20.06 18.53
N LEU A 58 -25.55 -19.81 19.71
CA LEU A 58 -24.92 -18.52 20.07
C LEU A 58 -23.75 -18.19 19.14
N ALA A 59 -22.85 -19.15 18.89
CA ALA A 59 -21.71 -18.94 17.99
C ALA A 59 -22.16 -18.59 16.56
N ASN A 60 -23.20 -19.23 16.06
CA ASN A 60 -23.77 -18.92 14.74
C ASN A 60 -24.38 -17.51 14.69
N LEU A 61 -25.13 -17.12 15.73
CA LEU A 61 -25.72 -15.79 15.83
C LEU A 61 -24.66 -14.69 15.96
N ASP A 62 -23.56 -14.94 16.67
CA ASP A 62 -22.44 -14.00 16.77
C ASP A 62 -21.72 -13.82 15.43
N ALA A 63 -21.53 -14.91 14.66
CA ALA A 63 -20.98 -14.83 13.30
C ALA A 63 -21.90 -14.03 12.37
N GLU A 64 -23.21 -14.25 12.45
CA GLU A 64 -24.21 -13.51 11.68
C GLU A 64 -24.23 -12.02 12.06
N ARG A 65 -24.16 -11.71 13.36
CA ARG A 65 -24.06 -10.33 13.86
C ARG A 65 -22.82 -9.63 13.32
N GLN A 66 -21.66 -10.28 13.35
CA GLN A 66 -20.42 -9.72 12.80
C GLN A 66 -20.51 -9.49 11.30
N GLN A 67 -21.20 -10.36 10.56
CA GLN A 67 -21.43 -10.18 9.13
C GLN A 67 -22.32 -8.96 8.86
N LEU A 68 -23.44 -8.83 9.57
CA LEU A 68 -24.37 -7.70 9.42
C LEU A 68 -23.71 -6.37 9.83
N GLN A 69 -22.86 -6.36 10.86
CA GLN A 69 -22.10 -5.17 11.25
C GLN A 69 -21.13 -4.71 10.15
N ARG A 70 -20.44 -5.65 9.48
CA ARG A 70 -19.58 -5.34 8.33
C ARG A 70 -20.38 -4.78 7.16
N GLU A 71 -21.53 -5.37 6.88
CA GLU A 71 -22.42 -4.88 5.83
C GLU A 71 -22.94 -3.47 6.14
N MET A 72 -23.37 -3.22 7.38
CA MET A 72 -23.84 -1.91 7.83
C MET A 72 -22.75 -0.84 7.69
N ALA A 73 -21.53 -1.13 8.13
CA ALA A 73 -20.38 -0.23 7.97
C ALA A 73 -20.12 0.07 6.48
N SER A 74 -20.21 -0.94 5.60
CA SER A 74 -20.05 -0.74 4.15
C SER A 74 -21.14 0.17 3.55
N LEU A 75 -22.38 0.05 4.05
CA LEU A 75 -23.51 0.87 3.61
C LEU A 75 -23.39 2.30 4.12
N GLU A 76 -22.96 2.51 5.36
CA GLU A 76 -22.68 3.83 5.92
C GLU A 76 -21.59 4.56 5.14
N VAL A 77 -20.51 3.85 4.77
CA VAL A 77 -19.46 4.37 3.89
C VAL A 77 -20.01 4.76 2.52
N ARG A 78 -20.85 3.92 1.90
CA ARG A 78 -21.49 4.24 0.61
C ARG A 78 -22.42 5.44 0.72
N LEU A 79 -23.12 5.58 1.84
CA LEU A 79 -24.00 6.70 2.12
C LEU A 79 -23.20 7.98 2.33
N ALA A 80 -22.08 7.92 3.06
CA ALA A 80 -21.16 9.03 3.24
C ALA A 80 -20.53 9.47 1.92
N ALA A 81 -20.14 8.54 1.04
CA ALA A 81 -19.64 8.85 -0.30
C ALA A 81 -20.68 9.53 -1.20
N LYS A 82 -21.98 9.24 -1.01
CA LYS A 82 -23.08 9.94 -1.70
C LYS A 82 -23.35 11.33 -1.15
N HIS A 83 -23.09 11.56 0.14
CA HIS A 83 -23.34 12.82 0.84
C HIS A 83 -22.11 13.71 1.02
N ALA A 84 -20.92 13.20 0.67
CA ALA A 84 -19.72 14.01 0.58
C ALA A 84 -20.05 15.19 -0.34
N PRO A 85 -19.82 16.44 0.08
CA PRO A 85 -20.02 17.57 -0.80
C PRO A 85 -19.20 17.29 -2.05
N ALA A 86 -19.88 17.23 -3.20
CA ALA A 86 -19.22 17.13 -4.48
C ALA A 86 -18.33 18.38 -4.62
N VAL A 87 -17.08 18.27 -4.17
CA VAL A 87 -16.01 19.15 -4.65
C VAL A 87 -16.03 18.87 -6.14
N LYS A 88 -16.62 19.81 -6.89
CA LYS A 88 -16.77 19.72 -8.34
C LYS A 88 -15.42 19.26 -8.87
N GLN A 89 -15.39 18.13 -9.57
CA GLN A 89 -14.23 17.83 -10.39
C GLN A 89 -13.94 19.11 -11.19
N PRO A 90 -12.69 19.62 -11.19
CA PRO A 90 -12.39 20.83 -11.94
C PRO A 90 -12.88 20.59 -13.37
N SER A 91 -13.78 21.45 -13.85
CA SER A 91 -14.22 21.38 -15.22
C SER A 91 -13.00 21.62 -16.10
N PHE A 92 -12.70 20.68 -16.99
CA PHE A 92 -11.64 20.85 -17.99
C PHE A 92 -12.09 21.73 -19.16
N GLU A 93 -13.25 22.39 -19.05
CA GLU A 93 -13.83 23.24 -20.10
C GLU A 93 -12.88 24.37 -20.51
N ASP A 94 -12.11 24.90 -19.56
CA ASP A 94 -11.11 25.97 -19.79
C ASP A 94 -9.67 25.44 -19.84
N ALA A 95 -9.47 24.13 -20.07
CA ALA A 95 -8.13 23.56 -20.12
C ALA A 95 -7.35 24.13 -21.33
N PRO A 96 -6.12 24.64 -21.13
CA PRO A 96 -5.36 25.28 -22.20
C PRO A 96 -4.89 24.30 -23.28
N VAL A 97 -4.82 23.02 -22.96
CA VAL A 97 -4.43 21.95 -23.89
C VAL A 97 -5.51 20.88 -23.88
N THR A 98 -5.99 20.52 -25.06
CA THR A 98 -7.06 19.53 -25.23
C THR A 98 -6.61 18.39 -26.15
N ASN A 99 -7.47 17.39 -26.35
CA ASN A 99 -7.18 16.33 -27.32
C ASN A 99 -7.10 16.84 -28.77
N SER A 100 -7.66 18.02 -29.07
CA SER A 100 -7.58 18.65 -30.39
C SER A 100 -6.37 19.59 -30.53
N SER A 101 -5.62 19.84 -29.46
CA SER A 101 -4.41 20.68 -29.52
C SER A 101 -3.33 20.05 -30.42
N PRO A 102 -2.50 20.88 -31.08
CA PRO A 102 -1.32 20.43 -31.80
C PRO A 102 -0.39 19.56 -30.95
N SER A 103 0.39 18.68 -31.60
CA SER A 103 1.31 17.77 -30.90
C SER A 103 2.33 18.49 -30.04
N HIS A 104 2.90 19.61 -30.50
CA HIS A 104 3.91 20.37 -29.77
C HIS A 104 3.36 20.92 -28.44
N GLU A 105 2.12 21.43 -28.40
CA GLU A 105 1.49 21.92 -27.15
C GLU A 105 1.29 20.79 -26.13
N LYS A 106 0.93 19.59 -26.61
CA LYS A 106 0.79 18.39 -25.75
C LYS A 106 2.14 17.95 -25.22
N VAL A 107 3.18 17.97 -26.05
CA VAL A 107 4.55 17.67 -25.63
C VAL A 107 5.04 18.71 -24.61
N ASP A 108 4.78 19.99 -24.82
CA ASP A 108 5.15 21.05 -23.88
C ASP A 108 4.40 20.97 -22.55
N LEU A 109 3.13 20.58 -22.56
CA LEU A 109 2.40 20.26 -21.33
C LEU A 109 3.05 19.08 -20.60
N PHE A 110 3.32 17.98 -21.32
CA PHE A 110 3.94 16.80 -20.74
C PHE A 110 5.30 17.12 -20.11
N ARG A 111 6.14 17.90 -20.80
CA ARG A 111 7.46 18.32 -20.30
C ARG A 111 7.38 19.20 -19.06
N ARG A 112 6.35 20.05 -18.95
CA ARG A 112 6.11 20.89 -17.77
C ARG A 112 5.65 20.06 -16.57
N LEU A 113 4.76 19.10 -16.78
CA LEU A 113 4.25 18.23 -15.72
C LEU A 113 5.32 17.25 -15.23
N PHE A 114 6.01 16.57 -16.15
CA PHE A 114 7.02 15.56 -15.85
C PHE A 114 8.44 16.13 -15.91
N ALA A 115 8.62 17.32 -15.34
CA ALA A 115 9.91 18.00 -15.27
C ALA A 115 10.84 17.27 -14.28
N GLY A 116 11.79 16.51 -14.83
CA GLY A 116 12.87 15.87 -14.08
C GLY A 116 14.24 16.43 -14.46
N ARG A 117 15.29 15.61 -14.30
CA ARG A 117 16.65 16.02 -14.68
C ARG A 117 16.74 16.48 -16.14
N PRO A 118 17.35 17.64 -16.41
CA PRO A 118 17.36 18.23 -17.74
C PRO A 118 18.46 17.66 -18.65
N ASP A 119 19.38 16.86 -18.12
CA ASP A 119 20.58 16.42 -18.83
C ASP A 119 20.63 14.91 -19.10
N VAL A 120 19.72 14.14 -18.51
CA VAL A 120 19.64 12.69 -18.68
C VAL A 120 18.26 12.16 -18.34
N PHE A 121 17.83 11.12 -19.04
CA PHE A 121 16.60 10.38 -18.75
C PHE A 121 16.87 8.86 -18.84
N PRO A 122 16.12 8.03 -18.09
CA PRO A 122 16.19 6.59 -18.23
C PRO A 122 15.43 6.11 -19.48
N VAL A 123 16.00 5.17 -20.23
CA VAL A 123 15.35 4.45 -21.32
C VAL A 123 15.10 3.02 -20.89
N ARG A 124 13.90 2.51 -21.18
CA ARG A 124 13.54 1.10 -20.96
C ARG A 124 14.31 0.22 -21.95
N TRP A 125 14.83 -0.89 -21.45
CA TRP A 125 15.38 -1.96 -22.28
C TRP A 125 14.74 -3.28 -21.90
N GLU A 126 14.71 -4.19 -22.87
CA GLU A 126 14.25 -5.57 -22.68
C GLU A 126 15.17 -6.52 -23.42
N ASN A 127 15.62 -7.56 -22.72
CA ASN A 127 16.35 -8.66 -23.32
C ASN A 127 15.38 -9.79 -23.65
N ARG A 128 14.91 -9.82 -24.90
CA ARG A 128 13.97 -10.81 -25.43
C ARG A 128 14.39 -12.27 -25.21
N LYS A 129 15.69 -12.57 -25.09
CA LYS A 129 16.17 -13.94 -24.85
C LYS A 129 15.99 -14.38 -23.40
N THR A 130 16.08 -13.44 -22.46
CA THR A 130 16.04 -13.75 -21.02
C THR A 130 14.74 -13.30 -20.35
N GLY A 131 13.90 -12.53 -21.04
CA GLY A 131 12.71 -11.88 -20.48
C GLY A 131 13.01 -10.74 -19.50
N ARG A 132 14.29 -10.46 -19.22
CA ARG A 132 14.67 -9.38 -18.29
C ARG A 132 14.42 -8.03 -18.94
N SER A 133 13.85 -7.11 -18.17
CA SER A 133 13.71 -5.72 -18.55
C SER A 133 14.22 -4.80 -17.44
N GLY A 134 14.44 -3.54 -17.78
CA GLY A 134 14.88 -2.53 -16.81
C GLY A 134 15.01 -1.17 -17.47
N TYR A 135 15.59 -0.25 -16.72
CA TYR A 135 15.88 1.11 -17.18
C TYR A 135 17.37 1.39 -17.07
N SER A 136 17.89 2.20 -17.99
CA SER A 136 19.27 2.69 -17.94
C SER A 136 19.35 4.11 -18.50
N PRO A 137 20.30 4.95 -18.03
CA PRO A 137 20.42 6.31 -18.55
C PRO A 137 20.75 6.31 -20.05
N ALA A 138 20.04 7.15 -20.81
CA ALA A 138 20.26 7.36 -22.22
C ALA A 138 21.67 7.95 -22.46
N CYS A 139 22.50 7.26 -23.22
CA CYS A 139 23.89 7.65 -23.46
C CYS A 139 24.24 7.50 -24.94
N ALA A 140 24.71 8.57 -25.58
CA ALA A 140 25.10 8.58 -26.99
C ALA A 140 26.34 7.71 -27.26
N ASN A 141 27.15 7.45 -26.24
CA ASN A 141 28.31 6.56 -26.33
C ASN A 141 27.96 5.09 -26.04
N GLU A 142 26.72 4.76 -25.70
CA GLU A 142 26.35 3.39 -25.33
C GLU A 142 26.73 2.39 -26.44
N TRP A 143 27.40 1.29 -26.06
CA TRP A 143 27.89 0.24 -26.96
C TRP A 143 28.93 0.67 -28.02
N VAL A 144 29.43 1.91 -27.98
CA VAL A 144 30.51 2.34 -28.87
C VAL A 144 31.83 1.67 -28.45
N LYS A 145 32.34 0.77 -29.29
CA LYS A 145 33.56 -0.01 -29.04
C LYS A 145 34.77 0.93 -28.83
N GLY A 146 35.52 0.68 -27.76
CA GLY A 146 36.70 1.49 -27.40
C GLY A 146 36.38 2.77 -26.63
N ILE A 147 35.10 3.14 -26.48
CA ILE A 147 34.66 4.30 -25.68
C ILE A 147 33.82 3.83 -24.49
N CYS A 148 32.79 3.03 -24.73
CA CYS A 148 31.92 2.52 -23.68
C CYS A 148 32.51 1.26 -23.03
N GLY A 149 32.49 1.22 -21.69
CA GLY A 149 32.92 0.05 -20.93
C GLY A 149 31.90 -1.09 -20.88
N LYS A 150 30.73 -0.99 -21.54
CA LYS A 150 29.74 -2.07 -21.56
C LYS A 150 30.29 -3.33 -22.27
N PRO A 151 29.94 -4.54 -21.79
CA PRO A 151 29.00 -4.83 -20.70
C PRO A 151 29.61 -4.77 -19.29
N LYS A 152 30.92 -4.51 -19.16
CA LYS A 152 31.63 -4.58 -17.86
C LYS A 152 31.30 -3.40 -16.93
N VAL A 153 31.05 -2.23 -17.49
CA VAL A 153 30.74 -0.99 -16.76
C VAL A 153 29.38 -0.46 -17.19
N LYS A 154 28.53 -0.09 -16.24
CA LYS A 154 27.23 0.53 -16.52
C LYS A 154 27.42 1.96 -17.02
N CYS A 155 26.51 2.45 -17.86
CA CYS A 155 26.61 3.84 -18.35
C CYS A 155 26.67 4.87 -17.22
N GLY A 156 25.97 4.64 -16.09
CA GLY A 156 26.03 5.52 -14.92
C GLY A 156 27.36 5.59 -14.18
N GLU A 157 28.28 4.67 -14.45
CA GLU A 157 29.60 4.60 -13.81
C GLU A 157 30.73 4.75 -14.84
N CYS A 158 30.39 4.89 -16.12
CA CYS A 158 31.35 4.97 -17.22
C CYS A 158 32.07 6.33 -17.23
N PRO A 159 33.41 6.40 -17.34
CA PRO A 159 34.13 7.69 -17.43
C PRO A 159 33.89 8.42 -18.76
N HIS A 160 33.40 7.72 -19.79
CA HIS A 160 33.09 8.27 -21.11
C HIS A 160 31.58 8.48 -21.31
N GLN A 161 30.88 8.90 -20.26
CA GLN A 161 29.47 9.27 -20.33
C GLN A 161 29.25 10.39 -21.35
N LYS A 162 28.20 10.23 -22.15
CA LYS A 162 27.67 11.28 -23.03
C LYS A 162 26.15 11.19 -22.97
N PHE A 163 25.59 11.62 -21.84
CA PHE A 163 24.15 11.54 -21.62
C PHE A 163 23.38 12.40 -22.60
N ILE A 164 22.17 11.95 -22.92
CA ILE A 164 21.28 12.60 -23.88
C ILE A 164 20.22 13.38 -23.08
N PRO A 165 20.12 14.70 -23.26
CA PRO A 165 19.04 15.50 -22.68
C PRO A 165 17.66 15.06 -23.19
N PRO A 166 16.62 15.09 -22.34
CA PRO A 166 15.24 14.88 -22.76
C PRO A 166 14.70 16.08 -23.56
N ASP A 167 14.88 16.04 -24.88
CA ASP A 167 14.33 17.05 -25.79
C ASP A 167 12.90 16.75 -26.27
N GLU A 168 12.32 17.65 -27.07
CA GLU A 168 10.97 17.51 -27.62
C GLU A 168 10.80 16.21 -28.43
N SER A 169 11.84 15.82 -29.20
CA SER A 169 11.80 14.62 -30.03
C SER A 169 11.76 13.34 -29.21
N ILE A 170 12.45 13.31 -28.06
CA ILE A 170 12.41 12.19 -27.11
C ILE A 170 11.01 12.05 -26.50
N MET A 171 10.41 13.18 -26.13
CA MET A 171 9.07 13.21 -25.55
C MET A 171 8.01 12.79 -26.55
N GLU A 172 8.12 13.24 -27.81
CA GLU A 172 7.23 12.79 -28.87
C GLU A 172 7.33 11.27 -29.09
N LYS A 173 8.54 10.72 -29.18
CA LYS A 173 8.74 9.26 -29.31
C LYS A 173 8.14 8.50 -28.13
N HIS A 174 8.33 9.00 -26.91
CA HIS A 174 7.76 8.39 -25.71
C HIS A 174 6.23 8.37 -25.75
N LEU A 175 5.60 9.50 -26.08
CA LEU A 175 4.14 9.62 -26.15
C LEU A 175 3.54 8.79 -27.29
N ARG A 176 4.27 8.61 -28.39
CA ARG A 176 3.88 7.69 -29.48
C ARG A 176 4.13 6.23 -29.14
N GLY A 177 5.05 5.96 -28.21
CA GLY A 177 5.52 4.62 -27.88
C GLY A 177 6.46 4.02 -28.93
N ASP A 178 6.97 4.81 -29.88
CA ASP A 178 7.77 4.32 -31.01
C ASP A 178 8.94 5.25 -31.34
N ASP A 179 10.12 4.67 -31.56
CA ASP A 179 11.35 5.36 -32.00
C ASP A 179 11.62 5.23 -33.50
N GLY A 180 10.73 4.56 -34.25
CA GLY A 180 10.85 4.30 -35.68
C GLY A 180 11.84 3.17 -36.02
N ARG A 181 12.36 2.44 -35.02
CA ARG A 181 13.32 1.33 -35.22
C ARG A 181 12.83 0.03 -34.60
N SER A 182 12.30 0.07 -33.38
CA SER A 182 12.04 -1.11 -32.56
C SER A 182 10.59 -1.26 -32.09
N GLY A 183 9.74 -0.25 -32.33
CA GLY A 183 8.30 -0.29 -32.07
C GLY A 183 7.87 -0.18 -30.60
N ASP A 184 8.81 -0.15 -29.64
CA ASP A 184 8.55 0.08 -28.21
C ASP A 184 9.62 1.03 -27.66
N PHE A 185 9.29 2.32 -27.56
CA PHE A 185 10.14 3.33 -26.95
C PHE A 185 9.50 3.89 -25.68
N VAL A 186 10.16 3.65 -24.55
CA VAL A 186 9.72 4.17 -23.25
C VAL A 186 10.86 4.92 -22.59
N ALA A 187 10.68 6.23 -22.46
CA ALA A 187 11.48 7.07 -21.59
C ALA A 187 10.81 7.11 -20.21
N GLY A 188 11.60 7.04 -19.15
CA GLY A 188 11.18 7.45 -17.83
C GLY A 188 11.71 8.84 -17.50
N VAL A 189 11.60 9.21 -16.23
CA VAL A 189 12.07 10.49 -15.71
C VAL A 189 12.90 10.24 -14.44
N TYR A 190 13.94 11.03 -14.25
CA TYR A 190 14.63 11.12 -12.96
C TYR A 190 14.06 12.32 -12.20
N PRO A 191 13.18 12.09 -11.20
CA PRO A 191 12.34 13.15 -10.62
C PRO A 191 13.09 14.08 -9.67
N LEU A 192 14.21 13.65 -9.09
CA LEU A 192 15.00 14.46 -8.18
C LEU A 192 16.03 15.30 -8.96
N LEU A 193 15.99 16.60 -8.74
CA LEU A 193 16.86 17.58 -9.39
C LEU A 193 18.13 17.84 -8.57
N PRO A 194 19.19 18.40 -9.19
CA PRO A 194 20.26 19.04 -8.44
C PRO A 194 19.71 20.09 -7.48
N GLY A 195 20.17 20.11 -6.24
CA GLY A 195 19.64 20.97 -5.18
C GLY A 195 18.50 20.35 -4.38
N ASP A 196 18.26 19.04 -4.52
CA ASP A 196 17.36 18.25 -3.69
C ASP A 196 15.88 18.66 -3.81
N THR A 197 15.48 19.12 -5.00
CA THR A 197 14.11 19.55 -5.32
C THR A 197 13.44 18.65 -6.38
N CYS A 198 12.11 18.68 -6.46
CA CYS A 198 11.32 18.03 -7.50
C CYS A 198 10.12 18.89 -7.93
N TRP A 199 9.54 18.58 -9.08
CA TRP A 199 8.33 19.22 -9.62
C TRP A 199 7.04 18.45 -9.37
N PHE A 200 7.16 17.21 -8.91
CA PHE A 200 6.02 16.37 -8.62
C PHE A 200 6.32 15.37 -7.51
N LEU A 201 5.25 14.79 -6.98
CA LEU A 201 5.25 13.60 -6.16
C LEU A 201 4.37 12.55 -6.85
N ALA A 202 4.83 11.30 -6.90
CA ALA A 202 4.02 10.18 -7.35
C ALA A 202 3.93 9.10 -6.26
N ALA A 203 2.75 8.55 -6.02
CA ALA A 203 2.55 7.34 -5.23
C ALA A 203 2.26 6.17 -6.16
N ASP A 204 3.08 5.12 -6.05
CA ASP A 204 3.05 3.93 -6.89
C ASP A 204 2.17 2.84 -6.25
N PHE A 205 1.22 2.31 -7.02
CA PHE A 205 0.30 1.26 -6.61
C PHE A 205 0.35 0.11 -7.61
N ASP A 206 0.59 -1.10 -7.13
CA ASP A 206 0.67 -2.32 -7.94
C ASP A 206 -0.17 -3.46 -7.33
N LYS A 207 -0.54 -4.47 -8.14
CA LYS A 207 -1.26 -5.70 -7.74
C LYS A 207 -2.79 -5.53 -7.59
N ALA A 208 -3.47 -6.57 -7.10
CA ALA A 208 -4.91 -6.76 -7.23
C ALA A 208 -5.79 -5.62 -6.68
N SER A 209 -5.37 -4.90 -5.64
CA SER A 209 -6.14 -3.83 -5.00
C SER A 209 -5.75 -2.41 -5.42
N TRP A 210 -4.89 -2.26 -6.46
CA TRP A 210 -4.33 -0.94 -6.82
C TRP A 210 -5.41 0.11 -7.10
N THR A 211 -6.50 -0.28 -7.75
CA THR A 211 -7.59 0.64 -8.09
C THR A 211 -8.27 1.18 -6.83
N ASP A 212 -8.56 0.33 -5.85
CA ASP A 212 -9.27 0.72 -4.63
C ASP A 212 -8.38 1.58 -3.73
N ASP A 213 -7.11 1.16 -3.55
CA ASP A 213 -6.13 1.89 -2.73
C ASP A 213 -5.79 3.26 -3.34
N ALA A 214 -5.58 3.33 -4.66
CA ALA A 214 -5.33 4.60 -5.36
C ALA A 214 -6.53 5.55 -5.29
N ASN A 215 -7.76 5.04 -5.46
CA ASN A 215 -8.97 5.86 -5.33
C ASN A 215 -9.18 6.35 -3.90
N ALA A 216 -8.83 5.56 -2.88
CA ALA A 216 -8.86 5.99 -1.50
C ALA A 216 -7.90 7.15 -1.25
N LEU A 217 -6.67 7.08 -1.81
CA LEU A 217 -5.72 8.20 -1.73
C LEU A 217 -6.25 9.45 -2.45
N LEU A 218 -6.84 9.31 -3.64
CA LEU A 218 -7.45 10.43 -4.37
C LEU A 218 -8.58 11.10 -3.57
N GLU A 219 -9.40 10.32 -2.86
CA GLU A 219 -10.44 10.86 -1.97
C GLU A 219 -9.81 11.67 -0.83
N THR A 220 -8.76 11.15 -0.18
CA THR A 220 -8.03 11.88 0.85
C THR A 220 -7.45 13.18 0.31
N CYS A 221 -6.80 13.15 -0.86
CA CYS A 221 -6.30 14.33 -1.56
C CYS A 221 -7.43 15.35 -1.80
N ARG A 222 -8.59 14.90 -2.29
CA ARG A 222 -9.76 15.75 -2.54
C ARG A 222 -10.25 16.43 -1.26
N VAL A 223 -10.41 15.68 -0.16
CA VAL A 223 -10.84 16.24 1.14
C VAL A 223 -9.83 17.26 1.68
N LYS A 224 -8.55 17.10 1.36
CA LYS A 224 -7.48 18.03 1.75
C LYS A 224 -7.28 19.19 0.78
N GLY A 225 -8.03 19.25 -0.31
CA GLY A 225 -7.84 20.26 -1.34
C GLY A 225 -6.49 20.14 -2.07
N VAL A 226 -5.89 18.96 -2.11
CA VAL A 226 -4.66 18.67 -2.85
C VAL A 226 -5.03 18.16 -4.24
N PRO A 227 -4.69 18.88 -5.33
CA PRO A 227 -4.91 18.39 -6.68
C PRO A 227 -4.06 17.15 -6.96
N ALA A 228 -4.70 16.05 -7.34
CA ALA A 228 -4.03 14.81 -7.69
C ALA A 228 -4.69 14.16 -8.91
N ALA A 229 -3.88 13.46 -9.73
CA ALA A 229 -4.32 12.78 -10.93
C ALA A 229 -3.91 11.29 -10.89
N LEU A 230 -4.78 10.40 -11.36
CA LEU A 230 -4.49 8.98 -11.47
C LEU A 230 -4.11 8.61 -12.90
N GLU A 231 -2.97 7.95 -13.06
CA GLU A 231 -2.53 7.34 -14.31
C GLU A 231 -2.47 5.83 -14.14
N ARG A 232 -3.04 5.08 -15.08
CA ARG A 232 -2.95 3.62 -15.08
C ARG A 232 -1.67 3.19 -15.78
N SER A 233 -0.90 2.32 -15.15
CA SER A 233 0.36 1.84 -15.68
C SER A 233 0.18 1.05 -16.98
N ARG A 234 1.26 0.95 -17.78
CA ARG A 234 1.28 0.17 -19.03
C ARG A 234 0.87 -1.29 -18.85
N SER A 235 1.19 -1.92 -17.71
CA SER A 235 0.85 -3.32 -17.45
C SER A 235 -0.66 -3.53 -17.22
N GLY A 236 -1.39 -2.46 -16.90
CA GLY A 236 -2.78 -2.51 -16.46
C GLY A 236 -2.98 -3.02 -15.03
N ASN A 237 -1.91 -3.48 -14.36
CA ASN A 237 -1.94 -4.09 -13.04
C ASN A 237 -1.40 -3.14 -11.94
N GLY A 238 -1.46 -1.85 -12.20
CA GLY A 238 -1.02 -0.81 -11.28
C GLY A 238 -1.36 0.58 -11.82
N GLY A 239 -0.99 1.60 -11.05
CA GLY A 239 -1.16 2.99 -11.41
C GLY A 239 -0.42 3.92 -10.45
N HIS A 240 -0.28 5.17 -10.88
CA HIS A 240 0.39 6.20 -10.12
C HIS A 240 -0.60 7.34 -9.79
N VAL A 241 -0.60 7.76 -8.53
CA VAL A 241 -1.27 9.00 -8.11
C VAL A 241 -0.23 10.12 -8.13
N TRP A 242 -0.42 11.08 -9.03
CA TRP A 242 0.48 12.21 -9.28
C TRP A 242 -0.02 13.48 -8.61
N ILE A 243 0.89 14.21 -7.98
CA ILE A 243 0.70 15.58 -7.47
C ILE A 243 1.77 16.45 -8.12
N PHE A 244 1.38 17.52 -8.80
CA PHE A 244 2.29 18.43 -9.50
C PHE A 244 2.40 19.76 -8.75
N PHE A 245 3.62 20.31 -8.67
CA PHE A 245 3.90 21.60 -8.03
C PHE A 245 4.09 22.69 -9.08
N SER A 246 3.68 23.92 -8.76
CA SER A 246 3.85 25.09 -9.64
C SER A 246 5.28 25.64 -9.66
N GLU A 247 6.11 25.23 -8.71
CA GLU A 247 7.51 25.59 -8.55
C GLU A 247 8.31 24.41 -7.99
N PRO A 248 9.65 24.39 -8.09
CA PRO A 248 10.46 23.34 -7.47
C PRO A 248 10.27 23.32 -5.97
N VAL A 249 9.91 22.15 -5.41
CA VAL A 249 9.75 21.94 -3.97
C VAL A 249 10.86 21.02 -3.48
N ALA A 250 11.36 21.22 -2.26
CA ALA A 250 12.29 20.28 -1.64
C ALA A 250 11.71 18.87 -1.63
N ALA A 251 12.47 17.88 -2.12
CA ALA A 251 12.00 16.50 -2.25
C ALA A 251 11.57 15.91 -0.89
N ARG A 252 12.29 16.28 0.17
CA ARG A 252 11.90 15.97 1.55
C ARG A 252 10.48 16.43 1.89
N LEU A 253 10.14 17.68 1.55
CA LEU A 253 8.82 18.25 1.85
C LEU A 253 7.73 17.57 1.02
N ALA A 254 7.98 17.32 -0.27
CA ALA A 254 7.08 16.57 -1.12
C ALA A 254 6.80 15.16 -0.56
N ARG A 255 7.85 14.44 -0.13
CA ARG A 255 7.70 13.09 0.47
C ARG A 255 6.98 13.12 1.82
N GLN A 256 7.20 14.16 2.63
CA GLN A 256 6.45 14.36 3.88
C GLN A 256 4.96 14.58 3.61
N LEU A 257 4.60 15.42 2.63
CA LEU A 257 3.22 15.57 2.18
C LEU A 257 2.61 14.21 1.79
N GLY A 258 3.31 13.44 0.95
CA GLY A 258 2.88 12.10 0.55
C GLY A 258 2.65 11.16 1.73
N SER A 259 3.59 11.15 2.67
CA SER A 259 3.50 10.29 3.87
C SER A 259 2.27 10.64 4.71
N VAL A 260 2.01 11.93 4.92
CA VAL A 260 0.82 12.38 5.66
C VAL A 260 -0.47 11.96 4.95
N LEU A 261 -0.55 12.14 3.63
CA LEU A 261 -1.72 11.75 2.85
C LEU A 261 -1.97 10.23 2.88
N ILE A 262 -0.90 9.43 2.80
CA ILE A 262 -0.98 7.97 2.91
C ILE A 262 -1.46 7.56 4.30
N THR A 263 -0.84 8.09 5.37
CA THR A 263 -1.21 7.77 6.75
C THR A 263 -2.69 8.10 7.00
N GLU A 264 -3.14 9.28 6.58
CA GLU A 264 -4.54 9.67 6.78
C GLU A 264 -5.50 8.83 5.94
N THR A 265 -5.09 8.39 4.75
CA THR A 265 -5.87 7.46 3.94
C THR A 265 -6.05 6.13 4.68
N MET A 266 -4.98 5.58 5.26
CA MET A 266 -5.03 4.35 6.03
C MET A 266 -5.88 4.48 7.30
N GLU A 267 -5.82 5.63 7.99
CA GLU A 267 -6.63 5.89 9.19
C GLU A 267 -8.13 5.98 8.87
N ARG A 268 -8.49 6.60 7.74
CA ARG A 268 -9.89 6.74 7.29
C ARG A 268 -10.47 5.44 6.75
N ARG A 269 -9.61 4.53 6.32
CA ARG A 269 -9.98 3.31 5.63
C ARG A 269 -9.19 2.09 6.12
N PRO A 270 -9.30 1.70 7.40
CA PRO A 270 -8.54 0.58 7.94
C PRO A 270 -8.88 -0.78 7.26
N GLU A 271 -10.04 -0.86 6.59
CA GLU A 271 -10.54 -2.06 5.92
C GLU A 271 -9.83 -2.37 4.60
N ILE A 272 -9.30 -1.36 3.91
CA ILE A 272 -8.46 -1.52 2.72
C ILE A 272 -7.02 -1.51 3.21
N GLY A 273 -6.42 -2.70 3.31
CA GLY A 273 -5.09 -2.90 3.87
C GLY A 273 -3.94 -2.19 3.12
N PHE A 274 -4.26 -1.35 2.12
CA PHE A 274 -3.33 -0.50 1.37
C PHE A 274 -2.15 -1.29 0.77
N ALA A 275 -2.39 -2.59 0.51
CA ALA A 275 -1.37 -3.58 0.21
C ALA A 275 -0.77 -3.44 -1.19
N SER A 276 -1.41 -2.63 -2.04
CA SER A 276 -0.90 -2.29 -3.36
C SER A 276 0.09 -1.14 -3.37
N TYR A 277 0.12 -0.29 -2.33
CA TYR A 277 1.10 0.80 -2.25
C TYR A 277 2.52 0.24 -2.17
N ASP A 278 3.39 0.71 -3.06
CA ASP A 278 4.79 0.32 -3.11
C ASP A 278 5.70 1.42 -2.54
N ARG A 279 5.69 2.62 -3.15
CA ARG A 279 6.61 3.71 -2.78
C ARG A 279 6.15 5.08 -3.28
N LEU A 280 6.82 6.11 -2.78
CA LEU A 280 6.77 7.48 -3.31
C LEU A 280 7.95 7.75 -4.25
N PHE A 281 7.73 8.60 -5.25
CA PHE A 281 8.73 9.18 -6.13
C PHE A 281 8.70 10.71 -6.04
N PRO A 282 9.84 11.42 -5.85
CA PRO A 282 11.17 10.89 -5.62
C PRO A 282 11.26 9.93 -4.43
N ASN A 283 12.10 8.91 -4.52
CA ASN A 283 12.19 7.89 -3.46
C ASN A 283 13.18 8.27 -2.34
N GLN A 284 13.87 9.40 -2.50
CA GLN A 284 14.89 9.92 -1.60
C GLN A 284 14.78 11.44 -1.43
N ASP A 285 15.26 11.94 -0.28
CA ASP A 285 15.23 13.36 0.06
C ASP A 285 16.35 14.17 -0.61
N ILE A 286 17.49 13.53 -0.89
CA ILE A 286 18.75 14.18 -1.27
C ILE A 286 19.36 13.42 -2.45
N MET A 287 19.98 14.17 -3.37
CA MET A 287 20.68 13.62 -4.52
C MET A 287 21.81 12.70 -4.08
N PRO A 288 21.77 11.39 -4.41
CA PRO A 288 22.84 10.48 -4.07
C PRO A 288 24.12 10.83 -4.83
N LEU A 289 25.27 10.74 -4.16
CA LEU A 289 26.58 10.92 -4.80
C LEU A 289 26.73 9.95 -5.97
N GLY A 290 26.87 10.50 -7.18
CA GLY A 290 27.02 9.72 -8.42
C GLY A 290 25.76 8.98 -8.88
N GLY A 291 24.61 9.18 -8.23
CA GLY A 291 23.34 8.58 -8.64
C GLY A 291 22.48 9.52 -9.49
N PHE A 292 21.33 9.01 -9.93
CA PHE A 292 20.45 9.75 -10.85
C PHE A 292 19.24 10.40 -10.18
N GLY A 293 19.03 10.17 -8.88
CA GLY A 293 17.88 10.76 -8.19
C GLY A 293 16.56 10.13 -8.66
N ILE A 294 16.39 8.84 -8.34
CA ILE A 294 15.15 8.07 -8.54
C ILE A 294 14.07 8.59 -7.59
#